data_AF-A0A5D0GHR9-F1
#
_entry.id   AF-A0A5D0GHR9-F1
#
_cell.length_a   1.000
_cell.length_b   1.000
_cell.length_c   1.000
_cell.angle_alpha   90.00
_cell.angle_beta   90.00
_cell.angle_gamma   90.00
#
_symmetry.space_group_name_H-M   'P 1'
#
loop_
_entity.id
_entity.type
_entity.pdbx_description
1 polymer ?
#
loop_
_entity_poly.entity_id
_entity_poly.type
_entity_poly.pdbx_seq_one_letter_code
_entity_poly.pdbx_strand_id
1 'polypeptide(L)'
;MLKYYFEKPKINIDFSQNIEVSKDFYIWNTYQGFSDLNTQFNKDIEIVSIIPDTLKFRYDINAIKKVPIKLNSKLSFSLGFDLLDSIRLEPDSIKIIGPKILVSELNYIETDIFILNDIKTNIDKSISLNLPTNKNKNLNFSEDHIKIKAEVDKFTEGHLKIPVTVINIPDSLKIKYFPKKLYVTYYTSLSNYNQIKANDFVITCDYNNIDSTSEFLKPQIVKQPKEARNVKLSQEQIEFIIIE
;
A
#
# COMPACT_ATOMS: atom_id res chain seq x y z
N MET A 1 -47.04 23.28 -28.48
CA MET A 1 -45.59 23.51 -28.35
C MET A 1 -45.17 24.01 -26.97
N LEU A 2 -45.83 25.01 -26.37
CA LEU A 2 -45.44 25.56 -25.06
C LEU A 2 -45.45 24.53 -23.90
N LYS A 3 -46.35 23.52 -23.93
CA LYS A 3 -46.40 22.43 -22.94
C LYS A 3 -45.08 21.64 -22.83
N TYR A 4 -44.44 21.36 -23.96
CA TYR A 4 -43.18 20.60 -23.97
C TYR A 4 -41.94 21.42 -23.59
N TYR A 5 -42.10 22.75 -23.47
CA TYR A 5 -41.09 23.63 -22.90
C TYR A 5 -41.03 23.51 -21.36
N PHE A 6 -42.18 23.29 -20.72
CA PHE A 6 -42.30 23.14 -19.27
C PHE A 6 -42.20 21.68 -18.80
N GLU A 7 -42.62 20.71 -19.63
CA GLU A 7 -42.54 19.29 -19.31
C GLU A 7 -41.97 18.48 -20.47
N LYS A 8 -40.80 17.88 -20.26
CA LYS A 8 -40.22 16.94 -21.22
C LYS A 8 -41.06 15.66 -21.24
N PRO A 9 -41.55 15.21 -22.42
CA PRO A 9 -42.28 13.96 -22.52
C PRO A 9 -41.41 12.80 -22.05
N LYS A 10 -42.01 11.86 -21.32
CA LYS A 10 -41.36 10.65 -20.82
C LYS A 10 -41.99 9.45 -21.52
N ILE A 11 -41.15 8.50 -21.92
CA ILE A 11 -41.57 7.21 -22.46
C ILE A 11 -41.04 6.15 -21.49
N ASN A 12 -41.88 5.17 -21.17
CA ASN A 12 -41.49 4.04 -20.35
C ASN A 12 -41.10 2.89 -21.28
N ILE A 13 -39.95 2.28 -21.03
CA ILE A 13 -39.53 1.06 -21.72
C ILE A 13 -39.46 -0.01 -20.64
N ASP A 14 -40.31 -1.02 -20.76
CA ASP A 14 -40.33 -2.13 -19.82
C ASP A 14 -39.21 -3.11 -20.15
N PHE A 15 -38.30 -3.32 -19.19
CA PHE A 15 -37.16 -4.21 -19.37
C PHE A 15 -37.46 -5.71 -19.19
N SER A 16 -38.72 -6.05 -18.91
CA SER A 16 -39.17 -7.43 -18.69
C SER A 16 -39.76 -8.12 -19.92
N GLN A 17 -40.11 -7.37 -20.96
CA GLN A 17 -40.76 -7.88 -22.18
C GLN A 17 -40.06 -7.34 -23.43
N ASN A 18 -40.17 -8.08 -24.54
CA ASN A 18 -39.71 -7.64 -25.87
C ASN A 18 -38.26 -7.16 -25.92
N ILE A 19 -37.38 -7.88 -25.20
CA ILE A 19 -35.95 -7.58 -25.09
C ILE A 19 -35.12 -8.80 -25.42
N GLU A 20 -34.05 -8.56 -26.16
CA GLU A 20 -33.00 -9.53 -26.39
C GLU A 20 -32.00 -9.48 -25.22
N VAL A 21 -31.81 -10.63 -24.57
CA VAL A 21 -30.83 -10.79 -23.50
C VAL A 21 -29.58 -11.43 -24.06
N SER A 22 -28.48 -10.70 -24.03
CA SER A 22 -27.14 -11.22 -24.29
C SER A 22 -26.37 -11.39 -22.99
N LYS A 23 -25.15 -11.91 -23.05
CA LYS A 23 -24.32 -12.18 -21.86
C LYS A 23 -24.17 -10.98 -20.91
N ASP A 24 -24.01 -9.77 -21.45
CA ASP A 24 -23.71 -8.56 -20.69
C ASP A 24 -24.70 -7.42 -20.93
N PHE A 25 -25.69 -7.61 -21.81
CA PHE A 25 -26.64 -6.55 -22.20
C PHE A 25 -28.08 -7.02 -22.28
N TYR A 26 -28.97 -6.19 -21.77
CA TYR A 26 -30.36 -6.11 -22.23
C TYR A 26 -30.41 -5.19 -23.45
N ILE A 27 -30.96 -5.69 -24.55
CA ILE A 27 -31.05 -4.97 -25.81
C ILE A 27 -32.53 -4.76 -26.12
N TRP A 28 -32.96 -3.51 -26.04
CA TRP A 28 -34.26 -3.09 -26.55
C TRP A 28 -34.07 -2.57 -27.97
N ASN A 29 -34.93 -2.98 -28.90
CA ASN A 29 -34.97 -2.41 -30.24
C ASN A 29 -36.41 -2.08 -30.64
N THR A 30 -36.53 -1.11 -31.53
CA THR A 30 -37.82 -0.64 -32.04
C THR A 30 -38.62 -1.74 -32.69
N TYR A 31 -37.98 -2.67 -33.42
CA TYR A 31 -38.68 -3.78 -34.07
C TYR A 31 -39.50 -4.63 -33.08
N GLN A 32 -38.95 -4.93 -31.91
CA GLN A 32 -39.62 -5.72 -30.87
C GLN A 32 -40.52 -4.87 -29.96
N GLY A 33 -40.09 -3.65 -29.64
CA GLY A 33 -40.76 -2.79 -28.66
C GLY A 33 -41.75 -1.78 -29.21
N PHE A 34 -41.93 -1.69 -30.55
CA PHE A 34 -42.76 -0.64 -31.16
C PHE A 34 -44.20 -0.68 -30.66
N SER A 35 -44.79 -1.87 -30.57
CA SER A 35 -46.18 -2.03 -30.14
C SER A 35 -46.42 -1.42 -28.75
N ASP A 36 -45.60 -1.81 -27.77
CA ASP A 36 -45.73 -1.33 -26.38
C ASP A 36 -45.49 0.18 -26.28
N LEU A 37 -44.54 0.68 -27.07
CA LEU A 37 -44.23 2.10 -27.12
C LEU A 37 -45.39 2.90 -27.74
N ASN A 38 -46.01 2.38 -28.79
CA ASN A 38 -47.14 3.02 -29.46
C ASN A 38 -48.39 3.11 -28.56
N THR A 39 -48.60 2.15 -27.65
CA THR A 39 -49.73 2.20 -26.70
C THR A 39 -49.65 3.33 -25.67
N GLN A 40 -48.48 3.95 -25.51
CA GLN A 40 -48.29 5.07 -24.58
C GLN A 40 -48.74 6.42 -25.17
N PHE A 41 -49.08 6.44 -26.46
CA PHE A 41 -49.57 7.63 -27.15
C PHE A 41 -51.08 7.54 -27.41
N ASN A 42 -51.75 8.69 -27.48
CA ASN A 42 -53.16 8.75 -27.87
C ASN A 42 -53.33 8.37 -29.35
N LYS A 43 -54.53 7.92 -29.73
CA LYS A 43 -54.83 7.44 -31.10
C LYS A 43 -54.66 8.51 -32.20
N ASP A 44 -54.66 9.79 -31.83
CA ASP A 44 -54.44 10.93 -32.72
C ASP A 44 -52.96 11.30 -32.89
N ILE A 45 -52.05 10.56 -32.26
CA ILE A 45 -50.60 10.75 -32.34
C ILE A 45 -49.99 9.59 -33.14
N GLU A 46 -49.21 9.94 -34.16
CA GLU A 46 -48.47 8.97 -34.97
C GLU A 46 -46.96 9.09 -34.69
N ILE A 47 -46.30 7.94 -34.49
CA ILE A 47 -44.85 7.87 -34.36
C ILE A 47 -44.22 7.85 -35.76
N VAL A 48 -43.63 8.97 -36.16
CA VAL A 48 -42.97 9.11 -37.47
C VAL A 48 -41.59 8.43 -37.50
N SER A 49 -40.84 8.50 -36.40
CA SER A 49 -39.49 7.94 -36.30
C SER A 49 -39.05 7.75 -34.86
N ILE A 50 -38.22 6.74 -34.59
CA ILE A 50 -37.60 6.51 -33.28
C ILE A 50 -36.08 6.47 -33.47
N ILE A 51 -35.38 7.41 -32.82
CA ILE A 51 -33.92 7.50 -32.84
C ILE A 51 -33.44 7.67 -31.40
N PRO A 52 -32.54 6.80 -30.89
CA PRO A 52 -31.99 5.62 -31.55
C PRO A 52 -33.02 4.49 -31.68
N ASP A 53 -32.83 3.62 -32.68
CA ASP A 53 -33.69 2.46 -32.92
C ASP A 53 -33.36 1.26 -32.00
N THR A 54 -32.22 1.32 -31.32
CA THR A 54 -31.70 0.30 -30.42
C THR A 54 -31.12 0.95 -29.16
N LEU A 55 -31.51 0.44 -28.01
CA LEU A 55 -30.93 0.80 -26.72
C LEU A 55 -30.26 -0.44 -26.11
N LYS A 56 -29.00 -0.29 -25.69
CA LYS A 56 -28.24 -1.35 -25.04
C LYS A 56 -27.98 -0.98 -23.58
N PHE A 57 -28.50 -1.77 -22.68
CA PHE A 57 -28.36 -1.60 -21.23
C PHE A 57 -27.43 -2.68 -20.71
N ARG A 58 -26.24 -2.27 -20.31
CA ARG A 58 -25.28 -3.18 -19.71
C ARG A 58 -25.75 -3.58 -18.31
N TYR A 59 -25.78 -4.87 -18.03
CA TYR A 59 -26.03 -5.38 -16.68
C TYR A 59 -24.88 -6.26 -16.22
N ASP A 60 -24.78 -6.46 -14.91
CA ASP A 60 -23.74 -7.29 -14.30
C ASP A 60 -24.26 -7.88 -12.99
N ILE A 61 -23.60 -8.92 -12.51
CA ILE A 61 -23.85 -9.43 -11.16
C ILE A 61 -23.21 -8.50 -10.13
N ASN A 62 -23.91 -8.29 -9.03
CA ASN A 62 -23.37 -7.54 -7.91
C ASN A 62 -22.29 -8.39 -7.23
N ALA A 63 -21.12 -7.80 -6.99
CA ALA A 63 -19.98 -8.44 -6.36
C ALA A 63 -19.48 -7.61 -5.17
N ILE A 64 -18.87 -8.29 -4.22
CA ILE A 64 -18.21 -7.68 -3.07
C ILE A 64 -16.73 -8.02 -3.14
N LYS A 65 -15.86 -7.01 -3.06
CA LYS A 65 -14.40 -7.17 -2.99
C LYS A 65 -13.86 -6.40 -1.80
N LYS A 66 -12.99 -7.05 -1.03
CA LYS A 66 -12.20 -6.39 0.02
C LYS A 66 -10.86 -5.99 -0.58
N VAL A 67 -10.50 -4.71 -0.49
CA VAL A 67 -9.26 -4.18 -1.06
C VAL A 67 -8.44 -3.46 0.02
N PRO A 68 -7.10 -3.54 -0.01
CA PRO A 68 -6.24 -2.82 0.91
C PRO A 68 -6.28 -1.31 0.64
N ILE A 69 -6.01 -0.53 1.68
CA ILE A 69 -5.81 0.91 1.58
C ILE A 69 -4.32 1.21 1.46
N LYS A 70 -3.98 2.13 0.57
CA LYS A 70 -2.61 2.59 0.34
C LYS A 70 -2.49 4.04 0.81
N LEU A 71 -1.68 4.26 1.83
CA LEU A 71 -1.40 5.60 2.36
C LEU A 71 -0.58 6.40 1.33
N ASN A 72 -1.09 7.56 0.94
CA ASN A 72 -0.35 8.55 0.17
C ASN A 72 0.11 9.68 1.10
N SER A 73 1.35 9.62 1.59
CA SER A 73 1.85 10.56 2.60
C SER A 73 3.18 11.21 2.28
N LYS A 74 3.34 12.46 2.71
CA LYS A 74 4.61 13.19 2.79
C LYS A 74 4.81 13.64 4.22
N LEU A 75 5.69 12.94 4.95
CA LEU A 75 5.96 13.20 6.36
C LEU A 75 7.39 13.72 6.51
N SER A 76 7.55 14.81 7.23
CA SER A 76 8.86 15.28 7.69
C SER A 76 8.88 15.41 9.21
N PHE A 77 9.92 14.85 9.83
CA PHE A 77 10.12 14.85 11.27
C PHE A 77 11.09 15.96 11.66
N SER A 78 10.90 16.53 12.85
CA SER A 78 11.91 17.44 13.40
C SER A 78 13.19 16.68 13.74
N LEU A 79 14.32 17.40 13.77
CA LEU A 79 15.63 16.84 14.09
C LEU A 79 15.59 16.02 15.40
N GLY A 80 16.10 14.79 15.34
CA GLY A 80 16.14 13.88 16.48
C GLY A 80 14.82 13.20 16.79
N PHE A 81 13.79 13.32 15.94
CA PHE A 81 12.55 12.55 16.03
C PHE A 81 12.42 11.65 14.79
N ASP A 82 11.82 10.48 14.99
CA ASP A 82 11.52 9.54 13.92
C ASP A 82 10.36 8.61 14.34
N LEU A 83 9.88 7.81 13.40
CA LEU A 83 8.88 6.77 13.64
C LEU A 83 9.44 5.65 14.51
N LEU A 84 8.78 5.37 15.63
CA LEU A 84 9.12 4.23 16.49
C LEU A 84 8.81 2.91 15.78
N ASP A 85 7.74 2.86 15.00
CA ASP A 85 7.29 1.70 14.22
C ASP A 85 6.56 2.17 12.93
N SER A 86 6.14 1.22 12.11
CA SER A 86 5.32 1.44 10.93
C SER A 86 4.00 2.17 11.22
N ILE A 87 3.55 2.95 10.25
CA ILE A 87 2.26 3.65 10.30
C ILE A 87 1.14 2.62 10.16
N ARG A 88 0.14 2.69 11.05
CA ARG A 88 -1.04 1.81 11.05
C ARG A 88 -2.24 2.56 10.48
N LEU A 89 -3.01 1.86 9.65
CA LEU A 89 -4.26 2.35 9.09
C LEU A 89 -5.42 1.59 9.73
N GLU A 90 -6.43 2.30 10.18
CA GLU A 90 -7.62 1.72 10.81
C GLU A 90 -8.90 2.24 10.14
N PRO A 91 -9.61 1.40 9.36
CA PRO A 91 -9.20 0.07 8.89
C PRO A 91 -8.04 0.11 7.88
N ASP A 92 -7.36 -1.03 7.69
CA ASP A 92 -6.30 -1.23 6.69
C ASP A 92 -6.84 -1.58 5.28
N SER A 93 -8.14 -1.80 5.19
CA SER A 93 -8.83 -2.33 4.02
C SER A 93 -10.33 -2.05 4.10
N ILE A 94 -10.96 -1.88 2.94
CA ILE A 94 -12.40 -1.58 2.85
C ILE A 94 -13.10 -2.54 1.89
N LYS A 95 -14.42 -2.67 2.05
CA LYS A 95 -15.26 -3.44 1.13
C LYS A 95 -15.85 -2.52 0.06
N ILE A 96 -15.87 -3.02 -1.16
CA ILE A 96 -16.48 -2.37 -2.32
C ILE A 96 -17.58 -3.29 -2.84
N ILE A 97 -18.76 -2.73 -3.07
CA ILE A 97 -19.95 -3.44 -3.55
C ILE A 97 -20.42 -2.78 -4.85
N GLY A 98 -20.68 -3.56 -5.89
CA GLY A 98 -21.20 -3.07 -7.16
C GLY A 98 -21.05 -4.06 -8.31
N PRO A 99 -21.26 -3.64 -9.58
CA PRO A 99 -21.04 -4.47 -10.75
C PRO A 99 -19.67 -5.15 -10.72
N LYS A 100 -19.63 -6.48 -10.88
CA LYS A 100 -18.41 -7.28 -10.83
C LYS A 100 -17.29 -6.74 -11.70
N ILE A 101 -17.60 -6.26 -12.91
CA ILE A 101 -16.61 -5.68 -13.82
C ILE A 101 -15.92 -4.48 -13.18
N LEU A 102 -16.68 -3.53 -12.62
CA LEU A 102 -16.14 -2.31 -11.99
C LEU A 102 -15.38 -2.64 -10.70
N VAL A 103 -15.92 -3.54 -9.88
CA VAL A 103 -15.30 -3.96 -8.63
C VAL A 103 -13.98 -4.71 -8.90
N SER A 104 -13.91 -5.50 -9.98
CA SER A 104 -12.73 -6.28 -10.31
C SER A 104 -11.51 -5.42 -10.66
N GLU A 105 -11.73 -4.24 -11.26
CA GLU A 105 -10.70 -3.27 -11.65
C GLU A 105 -10.01 -2.59 -10.46
N LEU A 106 -10.70 -2.50 -9.31
CA LEU A 106 -10.19 -1.81 -8.12
C LEU A 106 -9.33 -2.77 -7.28
N ASN A 107 -8.01 -2.61 -7.30
CA ASN A 107 -7.08 -3.46 -6.55
C ASN A 107 -6.69 -2.90 -5.18
N TYR A 108 -6.74 -1.58 -5.03
CA TYR A 108 -6.50 -0.85 -3.80
C TYR A 108 -7.25 0.48 -3.86
N ILE A 109 -7.39 1.14 -2.72
CA ILE A 109 -7.89 2.51 -2.63
C ILE A 109 -6.79 3.34 -1.97
N GLU A 110 -6.42 4.46 -2.59
CA GLU A 110 -5.47 5.38 -1.99
C GLU A 110 -6.18 6.32 -1.03
N THR A 111 -5.47 6.80 -0.01
CA THR A 111 -5.92 7.97 0.75
C THR A 111 -5.75 9.23 -0.09
N ASP A 112 -6.41 10.31 0.32
CA ASP A 112 -5.94 11.65 -0.06
C ASP A 112 -4.50 11.88 0.41
N ILE A 113 -3.86 12.94 -0.10
CA ILE A 113 -2.46 13.23 0.24
C ILE A 113 -2.38 13.71 1.70
N PHE A 114 -1.75 12.91 2.55
CA PHE A 114 -1.47 13.25 3.95
C PHE A 114 -0.13 13.96 4.08
N ILE A 115 -0.14 15.25 4.41
CA ILE A 115 1.10 16.03 4.57
C ILE A 115 1.22 16.51 6.02
N LEU A 116 2.33 16.16 6.66
CA LEU A 116 2.70 16.69 7.97
C LEU A 116 4.19 17.05 7.98
N ASN A 117 4.51 18.18 8.59
CA ASN A 117 5.88 18.64 8.77
C ASN A 117 6.20 18.87 10.25
N ASP A 118 7.49 18.87 10.56
CA ASP A 118 8.00 19.12 11.92
C ASP A 118 7.36 18.21 12.98
N ILE A 119 7.16 16.94 12.64
CA ILE A 119 6.51 15.97 13.53
C ILE A 119 7.41 15.69 14.73
N LYS A 120 6.84 15.83 15.94
CA LYS A 120 7.50 15.59 17.25
C LYS A 120 6.69 14.70 18.19
N THR A 121 5.48 14.33 17.81
CA THR A 121 4.52 13.61 18.66
C THR A 121 3.79 12.55 17.85
N ASN A 122 3.20 11.58 18.56
CA ASN A 122 2.36 10.54 17.95
C ASN A 122 1.31 11.15 17.01
N ILE A 123 1.06 10.43 15.92
CA ILE A 123 0.05 10.76 14.93
C ILE A 123 -1.19 9.95 15.27
N ASP A 124 -2.32 10.64 15.43
CA ASP A 124 -3.67 10.06 15.44
C ASP A 124 -4.57 11.03 14.69
N LYS A 125 -4.82 10.75 13.40
CA LYS A 125 -5.54 11.65 12.48
C LYS A 125 -6.46 10.86 11.58
N SER A 126 -7.62 11.45 11.25
CA SER A 126 -8.51 10.93 10.22
C SER A 126 -8.09 11.45 8.85
N ILE A 127 -8.18 10.63 7.81
CA ILE A 127 -7.98 11.02 6.41
C ILE A 127 -9.06 10.41 5.53
N SER A 128 -9.48 11.18 4.52
CA SER A 128 -10.40 10.72 3.50
C SER A 128 -9.73 9.74 2.53
N LEU A 129 -10.54 8.83 2.00
CA LEU A 129 -10.15 7.96 0.89
C LEU A 129 -10.38 8.68 -0.43
N ASN A 130 -9.41 8.56 -1.35
CA ASN A 130 -9.54 9.03 -2.72
C ASN A 130 -10.38 8.04 -3.53
N LEU A 131 -11.70 8.12 -3.34
CA LEU A 131 -12.66 7.22 -3.98
C LEU A 131 -12.88 7.60 -5.46
N PRO A 132 -13.01 6.62 -6.36
CA PRO A 132 -13.26 6.89 -7.78
C PRO A 132 -14.60 7.61 -7.96
N THR A 133 -14.66 8.45 -9.01
CA THR A 133 -15.86 9.22 -9.34
C THR A 133 -17.06 8.30 -9.60
N ASN A 134 -18.03 8.31 -8.70
CA ASN A 134 -19.18 7.41 -8.72
C ASN A 134 -20.48 8.15 -9.11
N LYS A 135 -20.47 8.85 -10.25
CA LYS A 135 -21.61 9.68 -10.72
C LYS A 135 -22.92 8.90 -10.82
N ASN A 136 -22.85 7.62 -11.16
CA ASN A 136 -24.02 6.76 -11.33
C ASN A 136 -24.42 5.97 -10.08
N LYS A 137 -23.71 6.15 -8.95
CA LYS A 137 -23.94 5.41 -7.69
C LYS A 137 -23.88 3.88 -7.86
N ASN A 138 -23.05 3.40 -8.79
CA ASN A 138 -22.91 1.97 -9.10
C ASN A 138 -21.96 1.25 -8.14
N LEU A 139 -21.14 2.00 -7.38
CA LEU A 139 -20.25 1.46 -6.36
C LEU A 139 -20.67 1.93 -4.97
N ASN A 140 -20.59 1.07 -3.98
CA ASN A 140 -20.72 1.41 -2.57
C ASN A 140 -19.45 1.00 -1.84
N PHE A 141 -18.94 1.91 -1.01
CA PHE A 141 -17.73 1.71 -0.22
C PHE A 141 -18.14 1.59 1.24
N SER A 142 -17.51 0.69 1.99
CA SER A 142 -17.83 0.51 3.42
C SER A 142 -17.41 1.70 4.27
N GLU A 143 -16.36 2.41 3.86
CA GLU A 143 -15.83 3.61 4.54
C GLU A 143 -15.44 4.65 3.49
N ASP A 144 -15.50 5.92 3.84
CA ASP A 144 -14.99 7.06 3.06
C ASP A 144 -13.80 7.78 3.74
N HIS A 145 -13.50 7.40 4.98
CA HIS A 145 -12.36 7.90 5.75
C HIS A 145 -11.77 6.77 6.61
N ILE A 146 -10.51 6.93 6.99
CA ILE A 146 -9.79 6.02 7.89
C ILE A 146 -8.96 6.79 8.90
N LYS A 147 -8.53 6.11 9.98
CA LYS A 147 -7.57 6.66 10.93
C LYS A 147 -6.15 6.25 10.59
N ILE A 148 -5.24 7.21 10.63
CA ILE A 148 -3.79 7.03 10.58
C ILE A 148 -3.27 7.11 12.01
N LYS A 149 -2.57 6.07 12.45
CA LYS A 149 -1.88 6.03 13.74
C LYS A 149 -0.40 5.75 13.55
N ALA A 150 0.45 6.54 14.19
CA ALA A 150 1.89 6.30 14.21
C ALA A 150 2.51 6.77 15.53
N GLU A 151 3.44 5.98 16.05
CA GLU A 151 4.20 6.33 17.24
C GLU A 151 5.49 7.04 16.85
N VAL A 152 5.78 8.16 17.50
CA VAL A 152 6.92 9.02 17.23
C VAL A 152 7.69 9.18 18.53
N ASP A 153 8.99 8.95 18.47
CA ASP A 153 9.87 9.09 19.63
C ASP A 153 11.11 9.92 19.25
N LYS A 154 11.84 10.35 20.28
CA LYS A 154 13.18 10.88 20.10
C LYS A 154 14.13 9.75 19.80
N PHE A 155 15.03 9.98 18.86
CA PHE A 155 16.06 9.04 18.47
C PHE A 155 17.45 9.61 18.74
N THR A 156 18.38 8.70 18.97
CA THR A 156 19.78 9.00 19.26
C THR A 156 20.69 7.95 18.65
N GLU A 157 21.98 8.24 18.61
CA GLU A 157 23.00 7.30 18.20
C GLU A 157 23.63 6.64 19.42
N GLY A 158 23.83 5.33 19.34
CA GLY A 158 24.57 4.56 20.32
C GLY A 158 25.87 4.03 19.75
N HIS A 159 26.86 3.86 20.62
CA HIS A 159 28.16 3.31 20.28
C HIS A 159 28.51 2.19 21.26
N LEU A 160 28.72 0.99 20.73
CA LEU A 160 29.11 -0.17 21.52
C LEU A 160 30.36 -0.82 20.96
N LYS A 161 31.22 -1.35 21.84
CA LYS A 161 32.44 -2.03 21.46
C LYS A 161 32.22 -3.55 21.49
N ILE A 162 32.12 -4.16 20.32
CA ILE A 162 31.69 -5.54 20.12
C ILE A 162 32.89 -6.42 19.74
N PRO A 163 33.06 -7.62 20.33
CA PRO A 163 34.10 -8.55 19.92
C PRO A 163 33.90 -9.08 18.50
N VAL A 164 35.00 -9.19 17.76
CA VAL A 164 35.02 -9.81 16.44
C VAL A 164 35.53 -11.23 16.56
N THR A 165 34.82 -12.17 15.95
CA THR A 165 35.20 -13.58 15.88
C THR A 165 35.50 -13.97 14.45
N VAL A 166 36.60 -14.68 14.22
CA VAL A 166 36.91 -15.24 12.90
C VAL A 166 36.42 -16.68 12.89
N ILE A 167 35.66 -17.06 11.87
CA ILE A 167 35.10 -18.40 11.69
C ILE A 167 35.73 -19.08 10.47
N ASN A 168 35.57 -20.40 10.36
CA ASN A 168 36.03 -21.22 9.25
C ASN A 168 37.55 -21.18 9.01
N ILE A 169 38.34 -20.99 10.07
CA ILE A 169 39.80 -21.12 10.00
C ILE A 169 40.14 -22.62 9.82
N PRO A 170 40.93 -23.01 8.80
CA PRO A 170 41.40 -24.39 8.66
C PRO A 170 42.18 -24.86 9.89
N ASP A 171 41.98 -26.11 10.31
CA ASP A 171 42.62 -26.68 11.51
C ASP A 171 44.17 -26.64 11.47
N SER A 172 44.75 -26.60 10.26
CA SER A 172 46.19 -26.51 10.05
C SER A 172 46.76 -25.10 10.25
N LEU A 173 45.92 -24.08 10.44
CA LEU A 173 46.32 -22.68 10.53
C LEU A 173 45.96 -22.08 11.88
N LYS A 174 46.87 -21.29 12.44
CA LYS A 174 46.57 -20.41 13.56
C LYS A 174 46.66 -18.96 13.08
N ILE A 175 45.70 -18.15 13.50
CA ILE A 175 45.59 -16.77 13.04
C ILE A 175 45.56 -15.82 14.23
N LYS A 176 46.40 -14.77 14.16
CA LYS A 176 46.24 -13.57 14.99
C LYS A 176 45.62 -12.48 14.13
N TYR A 177 44.73 -11.69 14.73
CA TYR A 177 44.03 -10.62 14.03
C TYR A 177 43.83 -9.43 14.96
N PHE A 178 43.81 -8.24 14.36
CA PHE A 178 43.64 -6.98 15.05
C PHE A 178 42.75 -6.02 14.22
N PRO A 179 41.81 -5.30 14.86
CA PRO A 179 41.47 -5.32 16.29
C PRO A 179 40.62 -6.53 16.71
N LYS A 180 40.63 -6.84 18.02
CA LYS A 180 39.75 -7.87 18.61
C LYS A 180 38.31 -7.39 18.86
N LYS A 181 38.08 -6.08 18.82
CA LYS A 181 36.76 -5.47 19.01
C LYS A 181 36.61 -4.30 18.06
N LEU A 182 35.42 -4.14 17.49
CA LEU A 182 35.05 -3.00 16.66
C LEU A 182 33.98 -2.16 17.35
N TYR A 183 33.95 -0.87 17.05
CA TYR A 183 32.83 -0.05 17.43
C TYR A 183 31.68 -0.28 16.44
N VAL A 184 30.50 -0.50 16.99
CA VAL A 184 29.23 -0.50 16.27
C VAL A 184 28.52 0.80 16.63
N THR A 185 28.23 1.60 15.61
CA THR A 185 27.32 2.74 15.72
C THR A 185 25.95 2.31 15.23
N TYR A 186 24.90 2.66 15.98
CA TYR A 186 23.53 2.35 15.62
C TYR A 186 22.60 3.50 15.98
N TYR A 187 21.47 3.58 15.30
CA TYR A 187 20.41 4.55 15.54
C TYR A 187 19.23 3.87 16.23
N THR A 188 18.70 4.46 17.30
CA THR A 188 17.61 3.86 18.09
C THR A 188 16.76 4.95 18.75
N SER A 189 15.54 4.59 19.17
CA SER A 189 14.76 5.44 20.06
C SER A 189 15.44 5.59 21.43
N LEU A 190 15.19 6.72 22.09
CA LEU A 190 15.71 7.00 23.43
C LEU A 190 15.18 6.00 24.45
N SER A 191 13.94 5.54 24.28
CA SER A 191 13.30 4.48 25.08
C SER A 191 14.04 3.13 25.00
N ASN A 192 14.56 2.77 23.81
CA ASN A 192 15.25 1.49 23.59
C ASN A 192 16.76 1.57 23.82
N TYR A 193 17.35 2.77 23.89
CA TYR A 193 18.79 2.96 24.02
C TYR A 193 19.44 2.14 25.14
N ASN A 194 18.81 2.15 26.32
CA ASN A 194 19.33 1.44 27.49
C ASN A 194 19.14 -0.08 27.43
N GLN A 195 18.31 -0.58 26.51
CA GLN A 195 18.02 -2.01 26.36
C GLN A 195 19.02 -2.69 25.43
N ILE A 196 19.59 -1.96 24.47
CA ILE A 196 20.56 -2.48 23.50
C ILE A 196 21.93 -2.66 24.17
N LYS A 197 22.48 -3.88 24.12
CA LYS A 197 23.75 -4.27 24.72
C LYS A 197 24.69 -4.90 23.70
N ALA A 198 25.97 -4.98 24.08
CA ALA A 198 27.00 -5.53 23.19
C ALA A 198 26.73 -6.98 22.77
N ASN A 199 26.15 -7.79 23.66
CA ASN A 199 25.86 -9.20 23.38
C ASN A 199 24.66 -9.42 22.44
N ASP A 200 23.93 -8.36 22.09
CA ASP A 200 22.85 -8.42 21.11
C ASP A 200 23.41 -8.38 19.67
N PHE A 201 24.68 -8.00 19.53
CA PHE A 201 25.40 -7.97 18.26
C PHE A 201 26.35 -9.16 18.15
N VAL A 202 26.48 -9.69 16.94
CA VAL A 202 27.50 -10.67 16.60
C VAL A 202 28.22 -10.19 15.34
N ILE A 203 29.53 -10.00 15.47
CA ILE A 203 30.41 -9.65 14.35
C ILE A 203 31.30 -10.83 14.04
N THR A 204 31.24 -11.30 12.79
CA THR A 204 32.06 -12.39 12.30
C THR A 204 32.87 -11.98 11.08
N CYS A 205 34.08 -12.52 10.98
CA CYS A 205 34.84 -12.57 9.73
C CYS A 205 34.87 -14.02 9.25
N ASP A 206 34.42 -14.29 8.04
CA ASP A 206 34.52 -15.63 7.46
C ASP A 206 35.86 -15.79 6.73
N TYR A 207 36.69 -16.73 7.19
CA TYR A 207 37.99 -17.00 6.57
C TYR A 207 37.87 -17.59 5.16
N ASN A 208 36.74 -18.21 4.81
CA ASN A 208 36.54 -18.72 3.44
C ASN A 208 36.37 -17.60 2.39
N ASN A 209 36.09 -16.37 2.83
CA ASN A 209 35.80 -15.24 1.95
C ASN A 209 37.03 -14.36 1.69
N ILE A 210 38.23 -14.86 1.98
CA ILE A 210 39.47 -14.12 1.82
C ILE A 210 40.10 -14.48 0.48
N ASP A 211 40.52 -13.46 -0.28
CA ASP A 211 41.39 -13.68 -1.44
C ASP A 211 42.78 -14.12 -0.98
N SER A 212 43.42 -15.03 -1.70
CA SER A 212 44.72 -15.63 -1.31
C SER A 212 45.88 -14.63 -1.14
N THR A 213 45.69 -13.39 -1.57
CA THR A 213 46.65 -12.28 -1.44
C THR A 213 46.22 -11.22 -0.43
N SER A 214 45.08 -11.36 0.23
CA SER A 214 44.54 -10.34 1.14
C SER A 214 45.14 -10.51 2.54
N GLU A 215 45.66 -9.41 3.09
CA GLU A 215 46.11 -9.30 4.48
C GLU A 215 44.96 -8.90 5.43
N PHE A 216 43.75 -8.79 4.89
CA PHE A 216 42.57 -8.27 5.59
C PHE A 216 41.40 -9.26 5.58
N LEU A 217 40.68 -9.28 6.69
CA LEU A 217 39.37 -9.90 6.84
C LEU A 217 38.28 -8.84 6.80
N LYS A 218 37.13 -9.15 6.21
CA LYS A 218 35.96 -8.27 6.17
C LYS A 218 34.97 -8.64 7.29
N PRO A 219 34.87 -7.86 8.38
CA PRO A 219 33.87 -8.09 9.42
C PRO A 219 32.44 -7.87 8.89
N GLN A 220 31.52 -8.72 9.33
CA GLN A 220 30.10 -8.64 9.00
C GLN A 220 29.26 -8.79 10.27
N ILE A 221 28.18 -8.01 10.36
CA ILE A 221 27.19 -8.12 11.43
C ILE A 221 26.21 -9.22 11.03
N VAL A 222 26.27 -10.37 11.73
CA VAL A 222 25.38 -11.52 11.45
C VAL A 222 24.19 -11.59 12.40
N LYS A 223 24.23 -10.83 13.51
CA LYS A 223 23.11 -10.66 14.45
C LYS A 223 23.11 -9.23 14.98
N GLN A 224 21.92 -8.66 15.12
CA GLN A 224 21.67 -7.36 15.74
C GLN A 224 20.24 -7.32 16.33
N PRO A 225 19.96 -6.46 17.32
CA PRO A 225 18.60 -6.26 17.84
C PRO A 225 17.71 -5.54 16.81
N LYS A 226 16.39 -5.75 16.88
CA LYS A 226 15.42 -5.18 15.92
C LYS A 226 15.28 -3.66 16.08
N GLU A 227 15.54 -3.19 17.29
CA GLU A 227 15.44 -1.80 17.71
C GLU A 227 16.63 -0.96 17.20
N ALA A 228 17.75 -1.62 16.84
CA ALA A 228 18.91 -0.96 16.25
C ALA A 228 18.76 -0.82 14.73
N ARG A 229 18.68 0.44 14.28
CA ARG A 229 18.59 0.82 12.86
C ARG A 229 19.91 1.40 12.38
N ASN A 230 20.11 1.42 11.06
CA ASN A 230 21.27 2.04 10.40
C ASN A 230 22.62 1.63 11.02
N VAL A 231 22.74 0.34 11.36
CA VAL A 231 23.90 -0.20 12.08
C VAL A 231 25.14 -0.15 11.18
N LYS A 232 26.24 0.39 11.71
CA LYS A 232 27.51 0.57 10.99
C LYS A 232 28.69 0.13 11.84
N LEU A 233 29.67 -0.50 11.19
CA LEU A 233 30.96 -0.83 11.78
C LEU A 233 31.93 0.33 11.65
N SER A 234 32.81 0.51 12.63
CA SER A 234 33.87 1.52 12.58
C SER A 234 34.97 1.26 11.55
N GLN A 235 35.11 0.00 11.13
CA GLN A 235 36.10 -0.43 10.14
C GLN A 235 35.46 -1.51 9.25
N GLU A 236 35.72 -1.42 7.95
CA GLU A 236 35.26 -2.39 6.94
C GLU A 236 36.21 -3.58 6.78
N GLN A 237 37.40 -3.49 7.36
CA GLN A 237 38.48 -4.45 7.26
C GLN A 237 39.23 -4.54 8.59
N ILE A 238 39.72 -5.73 8.92
CA ILE A 238 40.64 -5.96 10.03
C ILE A 238 41.87 -6.73 9.54
N GLU A 239 43.02 -6.47 10.11
CA GLU A 239 44.28 -7.12 9.74
C GLU A 239 44.36 -8.52 10.36
N PHE A 240 44.98 -9.46 9.65
CA PHE A 240 45.32 -10.76 10.20
C PHE A 240 46.71 -11.24 9.75
N ILE A 241 47.31 -12.11 10.55
CA ILE A 241 48.56 -12.81 10.26
C ILE A 241 48.39 -14.29 10.59
N ILE A 242 48.98 -15.14 9.76
CA ILE A 242 49.09 -16.58 10.01
C ILE A 242 50.34 -16.81 10.86
N ILE A 243 50.21 -17.62 11.91
CA ILE A 243 51.31 -18.01 12.79
C ILE A 243 51.46 -19.53 12.80
N GLU A 244 52.70 -19.99 12.92
CA GLU A 244 53.07 -21.41 13.10
C GLU A 244 52.81 -21.89 14.54
#